data_AF-A0A178DGT8-F1
#
_entry.id   AF-A0A178DGT8-F1
#
_cell.length_a   1.000
_cell.length_b   1.000
_cell.length_c   1.000
_cell.angle_alpha   90.00
_cell.angle_beta   90.00
_cell.angle_gamma   90.00
#
_symmetry.space_group_name_H-M   'P 1'
#
loop_
_entity.id
_entity.type
_entity.pdbx_description
1 polymer ?
#
loop_
_entity_poly.entity_id
_entity_poly.type
_entity_poly.pdbx_seq_one_letter_code
_entity_poly.pdbx_strand_id
1 'polypeptide(L)'
;MEGYTKIASFMGLHPESAQVLRFSDLNLQNILYLQAEIYGLREDLRKIEAQTQNASSDDLKDFALDWFTLASTQDENGRVNQQWQKFLQLRPLLKEYSIHPISCI
;
A
#
# COMPACT_ATOMS: atom_id res chain seq x y z
N MET A 1 33.82 17.31 9.49
CA MET A 1 32.57 16.63 9.88
C MET A 1 32.02 17.32 11.11
N GLU A 2 30.84 17.92 11.02
CA GLU A 2 30.17 18.59 12.13
C GLU A 2 28.73 18.07 12.28
N GLY A 3 28.14 18.26 13.46
CA GLY A 3 26.75 17.90 13.74
C GLY A 3 26.46 16.39 13.73
N TYR A 4 25.27 16.02 13.27
CA TYR A 4 24.74 14.64 13.32
C TYR A 4 25.62 13.61 12.60
N THR A 5 26.35 14.01 11.55
CA THR A 5 27.27 13.10 10.83
C THR A 5 28.41 12.61 11.73
N LYS A 6 28.95 13.49 12.60
CA LYS A 6 30.01 13.12 13.55
C LYS A 6 29.47 12.21 14.65
N ILE A 7 28.25 12.49 15.13
CA ILE A 7 27.57 11.67 16.14
C ILE A 7 27.26 10.28 15.58
N ALA A 8 26.72 10.19 14.37
CA ALA A 8 26.44 8.92 13.70
C ALA A 8 27.71 8.10 13.44
N SER A 9 28.79 8.75 12.98
CA SER A 9 30.09 8.07 12.79
C SER A 9 30.66 7.56 14.12
N PHE A 10 30.49 8.31 15.20
CA PHE A 10 30.94 7.90 16.54
C PHE A 10 30.13 6.72 17.08
N MET A 11 28.79 6.80 17.01
CA MET A 11 27.89 5.72 17.42
C MET A 11 28.06 4.46 16.57
N GLY A 12 28.42 4.59 15.29
CA GLY A 12 28.74 3.45 14.42
C GLY A 12 30.05 2.75 14.79
N LEU A 13 31.06 3.49 15.28
CA LEU A 13 32.32 2.94 15.77
C LEU A 13 32.21 2.35 17.19
N HIS A 14 31.26 2.85 17.97
CA HIS A 14 31.00 2.45 19.35
C HIS A 14 29.52 2.10 19.55
N PRO A 15 29.05 0.93 19.08
CA PRO A 15 27.64 0.53 19.15
C PRO A 15 27.06 0.55 20.56
N GLU A 16 27.88 0.30 21.58
CA GLU A 16 27.52 0.39 23.00
C GLU A 16 27.13 1.80 23.45
N SER A 17 27.62 2.83 22.76
CA SER A 17 27.29 4.23 23.00
C SER A 17 26.12 4.74 22.16
N ALA A 18 25.61 3.90 21.24
CA ALA A 18 24.46 4.21 20.42
C ALA A 18 23.17 3.98 21.21
N GLN A 19 22.61 5.06 21.77
CA GLN A 19 21.24 5.08 22.30
C GLN A 19 20.33 5.74 21.28
N VAL A 20 19.79 4.94 20.37
CA VAL A 20 18.73 5.37 19.45
C VAL A 20 17.37 5.05 20.05
N LEU A 21 16.44 6.01 19.96
CA LEU A 21 15.06 5.78 20.39
C LEU A 21 14.45 4.67 19.52
N ARG A 22 13.90 3.65 20.18
CA ARG A 22 13.06 2.66 19.50
C ARG A 22 11.67 3.26 19.42
N PHE A 23 11.26 3.64 18.22
CA PHE A 23 9.91 4.15 17.95
C PHE A 23 8.91 2.99 17.80
N SER A 24 8.93 2.02 18.71
CA SER A 24 8.09 0.82 18.65
C SER A 24 6.61 1.16 18.55
N ASP A 25 6.15 2.10 19.37
CA ASP A 25 4.75 2.47 19.48
C ASP A 25 4.28 3.19 18.21
N LEU A 26 5.11 4.10 17.68
CA LEU A 26 4.82 4.78 16.41
C LEU A 26 4.86 3.82 15.21
N ASN A 27 5.79 2.86 15.21
CA ASN A 27 5.86 1.85 14.16
C ASN A 27 4.62 0.94 14.19
N LEU A 28 4.19 0.50 15.37
CA LEU A 28 2.98 -0.31 15.52
C LEU A 28 1.74 0.50 15.12
N GLN A 29 1.67 1.77 15.52
CA GLN A 29 0.59 2.66 15.11
C GLN A 29 0.54 2.85 13.58
N ASN A 30 1.69 3.00 12.91
CA ASN A 30 1.76 3.06 11.46
C ASN A 30 1.23 1.77 10.81
N ILE A 31 1.61 0.60 11.34
CA ILE A 31 1.11 -0.70 10.86
C ILE A 31 -0.41 -0.80 11.00
N LEU A 32 -0.98 -0.35 12.12
CA LEU A 32 -2.44 -0.35 12.34
C LEU A 32 -3.16 0.56 11.33
N TYR A 33 -2.60 1.74 11.02
CA TYR A 33 -3.17 2.62 10.01
C TYR A 33 -3.08 2.03 8.61
N LEU A 34 -1.94 1.43 8.24
CA LEU A 34 -1.78 0.71 6.97
C LEU A 34 -2.81 -0.41 6.83
N GLN A 35 -3.07 -1.18 7.90
CA GLN A 35 -4.11 -2.23 7.91
C GLN A 35 -5.51 -1.65 7.66
N ALA A 36 -5.86 -0.56 8.35
CA ALA A 36 -7.15 0.09 8.19
C ALA A 36 -7.35 0.63 6.77
N GLU A 37 -6.32 1.25 6.20
CA GLU A 37 -6.35 1.79 4.84
C GLU A 37 -6.47 0.69 3.79
N ILE A 38 -5.67 -0.38 3.91
CA ILE A 38 -5.75 -1.57 3.06
C ILE A 38 -7.14 -2.20 3.13
N TYR A 39 -7.72 -2.30 4.34
CA TYR A 39 -9.06 -2.85 4.52
C TYR A 39 -10.14 -2.01 3.84
N GLY A 40 -10.08 -0.68 4.00
CA GLY A 40 -11.01 0.24 3.33
C GLY A 40 -10.93 0.15 1.81
N LEU A 41 -9.72 0.18 1.25
CA LEU A 41 -9.51 0.06 -0.21
C LEU A 41 -9.97 -1.29 -0.75
N ARG A 42 -9.76 -2.38 0.00
CA ARG A 42 -10.25 -3.71 -0.37
C ARG A 42 -11.78 -3.76 -0.41
N GLU A 43 -12.44 -3.12 0.53
CA GLU A 43 -13.90 -3.07 0.58
C GLU A 43 -14.48 -2.23 -0.56
N ASP A 44 -13.84 -1.11 -0.88
CA ASP A 44 -14.18 -0.30 -2.06
C ASP A 44 -14.03 -1.11 -3.36
N LEU A 45 -12.92 -1.83 -3.53
CA LEU A 45 -12.69 -2.69 -4.70
C LEU A 45 -13.80 -3.74 -4.85
N ARG A 46 -14.18 -4.41 -3.77
CA ARG A 46 -15.26 -5.40 -3.78
C ARG A 46 -16.61 -4.81 -4.19
N LYS A 47 -16.91 -3.59 -3.74
CA LYS A 47 -18.14 -2.88 -4.13
C LYS A 47 -18.14 -2.56 -5.63
N ILE A 48 -17.01 -2.08 -6.15
CA ILE A 48 -16.85 -1.81 -7.59
C ILE A 48 -17.02 -3.10 -8.39
N GLU A 49 -16.34 -4.18 -8.00
CA GLU A 49 -16.46 -5.50 -8.65
C GLU A 49 -17.91 -6.02 -8.64
N ALA A 50 -18.61 -5.90 -7.51
CA ALA A 50 -20.01 -6.31 -7.40
C ALA A 50 -20.94 -5.45 -8.27
N GLN A 51 -20.70 -4.15 -8.38
CA GLN A 51 -21.47 -3.26 -9.25
C GLN A 51 -21.24 -3.60 -10.73
N THR A 52 -19.99 -3.85 -11.12
CA THR A 52 -19.62 -4.27 -12.48
C THR A 52 -20.22 -5.62 -12.87
N GLN A 53 -20.26 -6.60 -11.95
CA GLN A 53 -20.88 -7.91 -12.22
C GLN A 53 -22.41 -7.83 -12.41
N ASN A 54 -23.08 -6.89 -11.74
CA ASN A 54 -24.52 -6.72 -11.84
C ASN A 54 -24.95 -5.89 -13.09
N ALA A 55 -24.04 -5.09 -13.65
CA ALA A 55 -24.25 -4.40 -14.91
C ALA A 55 -24.13 -5.44 -16.05
N SER A 56 -25.23 -5.84 -16.66
CA SER A 56 -25.26 -6.98 -17.58
C SER A 56 -24.75 -6.61 -18.99
N SER A 57 -23.44 -6.60 -19.23
CA SER A 57 -22.86 -6.69 -20.59
C SER A 57 -21.77 -7.75 -20.65
N ASP A 58 -21.75 -8.57 -21.71
CA ASP A 58 -20.80 -9.68 -21.88
C ASP A 58 -19.33 -9.20 -21.90
N ASP A 59 -19.08 -7.95 -22.31
CA ASP A 59 -17.75 -7.31 -22.25
C ASP A 59 -17.21 -7.15 -20.82
N LEU A 60 -18.08 -7.11 -19.79
CA LEU A 60 -17.63 -6.91 -18.41
C LEU A 60 -17.06 -8.18 -17.75
N LYS A 61 -17.35 -9.36 -18.30
CA LYS A 61 -16.79 -10.62 -17.82
C LYS A 61 -15.28 -10.73 -18.09
N ASP A 62 -14.82 -10.10 -19.17
CA ASP A 62 -13.40 -10.08 -19.54
C ASP A 62 -12.58 -9.14 -18.64
N PHE A 63 -13.18 -8.09 -18.06
CA PHE A 63 -12.50 -7.21 -17.08
C PHE A 63 -12.09 -7.93 -15.81
N ALA A 64 -12.81 -8.98 -15.40
CA ALA A 64 -12.46 -9.76 -14.21
C ALA A 64 -11.28 -10.72 -14.44
N LEU A 65 -10.95 -11.03 -15.70
CA LEU A 65 -10.00 -12.07 -16.08
C LEU A 65 -8.68 -11.51 -16.62
N ASP A 66 -8.68 -10.30 -17.19
CA ASP A 66 -7.50 -9.70 -17.79
C ASP A 66 -7.14 -8.33 -17.19
N TRP A 67 -5.98 -8.28 -16.52
CA TRP A 67 -5.42 -7.06 -15.96
C TRP A 67 -5.10 -6.01 -17.03
N PHE A 68 -4.76 -6.43 -18.26
CA PHE A 68 -4.41 -5.51 -19.34
C PHE A 68 -5.65 -4.76 -19.83
N THR A 69 -6.76 -5.48 -20.00
CA THR A 69 -8.08 -4.93 -20.34
C THR A 69 -8.63 -4.04 -19.21
N LEU A 70 -8.39 -4.42 -17.94
CA LEU A 70 -8.72 -3.59 -16.77
C LEU A 70 -7.88 -2.30 -16.67
N ALA A 71 -6.58 -2.38 -16.97
CA ALA A 71 -5.67 -1.24 -16.92
C ALA A 71 -5.83 -0.28 -18.10
N SER A 72 -6.24 -0.80 -19.26
CA SER A 72 -6.37 -0.05 -20.51
C SER A 72 -7.76 0.54 -20.71
N THR A 73 -8.73 0.19 -19.87
CA THR A 73 -10.07 0.76 -19.98
C THR A 73 -10.16 2.16 -19.42
N GLN A 74 -10.81 2.99 -20.22
CA GLN A 74 -11.18 4.35 -19.88
C GLN A 74 -12.70 4.45 -19.88
N ASP A 75 -13.26 5.20 -18.94
CA ASP A 75 -14.66 5.56 -18.95
C ASP A 75 -14.98 6.49 -20.13
N GLU A 76 -16.26 6.80 -20.31
CA GLU A 76 -16.77 7.69 -21.37
C GLU A 76 -16.13 9.10 -21.37
N ASN A 77 -15.48 9.47 -20.26
CA ASN A 77 -14.77 10.73 -20.06
C ASN A 77 -13.25 10.58 -20.17
N GLY A 78 -12.74 9.43 -20.65
CA GLY A 78 -11.31 9.15 -20.79
C GLY A 78 -10.60 8.86 -19.46
N ARG A 79 -11.32 8.65 -18.36
CA ARG A 79 -10.73 8.40 -17.04
C ARG A 79 -10.44 6.92 -16.86
N VAL A 80 -9.27 6.62 -16.32
CA VAL A 80 -8.83 5.26 -15.99
C VAL A 80 -9.89 4.56 -15.13
N ASN A 81 -10.16 3.29 -15.44
CA ASN A 81 -11.06 2.41 -14.71
C ASN A 81 -10.89 2.55 -13.18
N GLN A 82 -12.00 2.82 -12.47
CA GLN A 82 -12.00 3.05 -11.02
C GLN A 82 -11.44 1.85 -10.23
N GLN A 83 -11.67 0.62 -10.70
CA GLN A 83 -11.10 -0.59 -10.09
C GLN A 83 -9.57 -0.58 -10.21
N TRP A 84 -9.03 -0.22 -11.37
CA TRP A 84 -7.59 -0.14 -11.57
C TRP A 84 -6.97 0.99 -10.75
N GLN A 85 -7.62 2.16 -10.65
CA GLN A 85 -7.16 3.26 -9.81
C GLN A 85 -7.05 2.86 -8.33
N LYS A 86 -8.06 2.17 -7.80
CA LYS A 86 -8.04 1.65 -6.43
C LYS A 86 -6.93 0.60 -6.23
N PHE A 87 -6.71 -0.26 -7.23
CA PHE A 87 -5.62 -1.22 -7.19
C PHE A 87 -4.23 -0.56 -7.21
N LEU A 88 -4.05 0.51 -7.97
CA LEU A 88 -2.82 1.31 -7.97
C LEU A 88 -2.56 1.99 -6.62
N GLN A 89 -3.60 2.41 -5.90
CA GLN A 89 -3.48 2.92 -4.52
C GLN A 89 -3.10 1.81 -3.53
N LEU A 90 -3.62 0.60 -3.72
CA LEU A 90 -3.37 -0.54 -2.83
C LEU A 90 -1.92 -1.08 -2.94
N ARG A 91 -1.33 -1.05 -4.15
CA ARG A 91 0.03 -1.57 -4.42
C ARG A 91 1.14 -1.01 -3.51
N PRO A 92 1.32 0.32 -3.37
CA PRO A 92 2.36 0.88 -2.50
C PRO A 92 2.10 0.54 -1.03
N LEU A 93 0.85 0.54 -0.58
CA LEU A 93 0.48 0.20 0.80
C LEU A 93 0.79 -1.26 1.14
N LEU A 94 0.48 -2.19 0.23
CA LEU A 94 0.84 -3.60 0.39
C LEU A 94 2.37 -3.79 0.40
N LYS A 95 3.09 -3.03 -0.43
CA LYS A 95 4.56 -3.06 -0.43
C LYS A 95 5.11 -2.59 0.92
N GLU A 96 4.65 -1.45 1.43
CA GLU A 96 5.05 -0.91 2.72
C GLU A 96 4.71 -1.87 3.86
N TYR A 97 3.48 -2.38 3.89
CA TYR A 97 3.02 -3.36 4.87
C TYR A 97 3.88 -4.65 4.83
N SER A 98 4.23 -5.15 3.63
CA SER A 98 5.04 -6.36 3.46
C SER A 98 6.50 -6.20 3.88
N ILE A 99 7.02 -4.97 3.89
CA ILE A 99 8.40 -4.67 4.32
C ILE A 99 8.50 -4.73 5.84
N HIS A 100 7.40 -4.56 6.58
CA HIS A 100 7.37 -4.80 8.02
C HIS A 100 7.41 -6.31 8.26
N PRO A 101 8.54 -6.89 8.68
CA PRO A 101 8.57 -8.31 8.97
C PRO A 101 7.62 -8.54 10.15
N ILE A 102 6.69 -9.48 10.00
CA ILE A 102 5.80 -9.98 11.08
C ILE A 102 6.64 -10.71 12.18
N SER A 103 7.95 -10.51 12.21
CA SER A 103 8.93 -11.22 13.05
C SER A 103 9.00 -10.73 14.50
N CYS A 104 8.10 -9.86 14.96
CA CYS A 104 8.09 -9.44 16.37
C CYS A 104 6.65 -9.32 16.88
N ILE A 105 5.95 -10.45 16.89
CA ILE A 105 5.10 -10.83 18.01
C ILE A 105 5.67 -12.14 18.56
#